data_AF-A0A512UE16-F1
#
_entry.id   AF-A0A512UE16-F1
#
_cell.length_a   1.000
_cell.length_b   1.000
_cell.length_c   1.000
_cell.angle_alpha   90.00
_cell.angle_beta   90.00
_cell.angle_gamma   90.00
#
_symmetry.space_group_name_H-M   'P 1'
#
loop_
_entity.id
_entity.type
_entity.pdbx_description
1 polymer ?
#
loop_
_entity_poly.entity_id
_entity_poly.type
_entity_poly.pdbx_seq_one_letter_code
_entity_poly.pdbx_strand_id
1 'polypeptide(L)'
;MSNKTQLAEKIVSLLKTLPKDRIRHYASFKDTQMERFSNAAVVDSVSEQDLKLQYISLRDLVNDKYRNYYKLDDKLLRPKGNPQYYERILSEIKGEGKETWVSAMRTVIFGK
;
A
#
# COMPACT_ATOMS: atom_id res chain seq x y z
N MET A 1 -9.72 -29.10 -10.68
CA MET A 1 -8.74 -28.20 -10.03
C MET A 1 -8.77 -28.44 -8.53
N SER A 2 -7.61 -28.53 -7.88
CA SER A 2 -7.52 -28.67 -6.40
C SER A 2 -8.12 -27.45 -5.71
N ASN A 3 -8.67 -27.62 -4.50
CA ASN A 3 -9.25 -26.51 -3.73
C ASN A 3 -8.20 -25.42 -3.44
N LYS A 4 -6.94 -25.82 -3.18
CA LYS A 4 -5.81 -24.89 -3.02
C LYS A 4 -5.57 -24.02 -4.27
N THR A 5 -5.65 -24.62 -5.46
CA THR A 5 -5.49 -23.89 -6.73
C THR A 5 -6.57 -22.84 -6.91
N GLN A 6 -7.82 -23.18 -6.60
CA GLN A 6 -8.94 -22.23 -6.68
C GLN A 6 -8.78 -21.06 -5.69
N LEU A 7 -8.27 -21.34 -4.48
CA LEU A 7 -7.95 -20.29 -3.51
C LEU A 7 -6.81 -19.39 -4.00
N ALA A 8 -5.75 -19.95 -4.57
CA ALA A 8 -4.65 -19.18 -5.15
C ALA A 8 -5.12 -18.28 -6.30
N GLU A 9 -5.98 -18.78 -7.19
CA GLU A 9 -6.57 -17.98 -8.27
C GLU A 9 -7.39 -16.79 -7.74
N LYS A 10 -8.18 -17.00 -6.68
CA LYS A 10 -8.92 -15.92 -5.99
C LYS A 10 -8.00 -14.90 -5.31
N ILE A 11 -6.89 -15.35 -4.74
CA ILE A 11 -5.89 -14.45 -4.16
C ILE A 11 -5.25 -13.61 -5.26
N VAL A 12 -4.83 -14.22 -6.37
CA VAL A 12 -4.25 -13.53 -7.51
C VAL A 12 -5.24 -12.53 -8.13
N SER A 13 -6.53 -12.87 -8.22
CA SER A 13 -7.54 -11.94 -8.74
C SER A 13 -7.71 -10.71 -7.84
N LEU A 14 -7.69 -10.87 -6.52
CA LEU A 14 -7.69 -9.74 -5.58
C LEU A 14 -6.39 -8.91 -5.64
N LEU A 15 -5.22 -9.55 -5.77
CA LEU A 15 -3.96 -8.81 -5.90
C LEU A 15 -3.96 -7.92 -7.14
N LYS A 16 -4.58 -8.36 -8.24
CA LYS A 16 -4.69 -7.56 -9.47
C LYS A 16 -5.45 -6.25 -9.26
N THR A 17 -6.41 -6.20 -8.34
CA THR A 17 -7.20 -4.98 -8.05
C THR A 17 -6.46 -3.97 -7.19
N LEU A 18 -5.37 -4.35 -6.51
CA LEU A 18 -4.58 -3.41 -5.71
C LEU A 18 -3.95 -2.33 -6.58
N PRO A 19 -3.89 -1.07 -6.11
CA PRO A 19 -3.21 0.01 -6.81
C PRO A 19 -1.71 -0.28 -6.91
N LYS A 20 -1.02 0.38 -7.86
CA LYS A 20 0.44 0.37 -7.90
C LYS A 20 1.00 1.17 -6.72
N ASP A 21 2.13 0.73 -6.20
CA ASP A 21 2.83 1.45 -5.13
C ASP A 21 3.23 2.84 -5.62
N ARG A 22 2.95 3.86 -4.81
CA ARG A 22 3.25 5.26 -5.15
C ARG A 22 4.75 5.53 -5.13
N ILE A 23 5.47 4.86 -4.24
CA ILE A 23 6.92 4.96 -4.11
C ILE A 23 7.51 3.66 -4.62
N ARG A 24 8.29 3.74 -5.71
CA ARG A 24 9.03 2.58 -6.23
C ARG A 24 10.17 2.27 -5.28
N HIS A 25 10.00 1.24 -4.48
CA HIS A 25 11.06 0.64 -3.70
C HIS A 25 11.61 -0.61 -4.39
N TYR A 26 12.62 -1.24 -3.79
CA TYR A 26 13.24 -2.48 -4.30
C TYR A 26 12.26 -3.66 -4.43
N ALA A 27 11.09 -3.60 -3.79
CA ALA A 27 10.06 -4.62 -3.88
C ALA A 27 8.67 -3.98 -3.83
N SER A 28 7.71 -4.56 -4.56
CA SER A 28 6.28 -4.25 -4.43
C SER A 28 5.56 -5.40 -3.75
N PHE A 29 4.67 -5.07 -2.80
CA PHE A 29 3.83 -6.09 -2.17
C PHE A 29 2.97 -6.82 -3.20
N LYS A 30 2.35 -6.07 -4.12
CA LYS A 30 1.50 -6.65 -5.17
C LYS A 30 2.28 -7.64 -6.02
N ASP A 31 3.44 -7.23 -6.53
CA ASP A 31 4.21 -8.05 -7.47
C ASP A 31 4.80 -9.29 -6.79
N THR A 32 5.39 -9.13 -5.60
CA THR A 32 5.96 -10.25 -4.84
C THR A 32 4.91 -11.28 -4.45
N GLN A 33 3.71 -10.86 -4.04
CA GLN A 33 2.64 -11.82 -3.74
C GLN A 33 2.07 -12.44 -5.01
N MET A 34 1.96 -11.70 -6.12
CA MET A 34 1.51 -12.26 -7.39
C MET A 34 2.46 -13.36 -7.87
N GLU A 35 3.77 -13.16 -7.78
CA GLU A 35 4.77 -14.17 -8.09
C GLU A 35 4.64 -15.40 -7.19
N ARG A 36 4.54 -15.17 -5.88
CA ARG A 36 4.38 -16.24 -4.87
C ARG A 36 3.18 -17.15 -5.15
N PHE A 37 2.00 -16.58 -5.39
CA PHE A 37 0.77 -17.36 -5.60
C PHE A 37 0.58 -17.86 -7.03
N SER A 38 1.40 -17.39 -7.97
CA SER A 38 1.48 -17.99 -9.31
C SER A 38 2.37 -19.23 -9.34
N ASN A 39 3.22 -19.44 -8.33
CA ASN A 39 4.07 -20.60 -8.21
C ASN A 39 3.35 -21.77 -7.52
N ALA A 40 3.02 -22.81 -8.30
CA ALA A 40 2.31 -23.99 -7.82
C ALA A 40 3.04 -24.71 -6.67
N ALA A 41 4.37 -24.81 -6.71
CA ALA A 41 5.15 -25.49 -5.67
C ALA A 41 5.02 -24.76 -4.31
N VAL A 42 4.98 -23.44 -4.34
CA VAL A 42 4.76 -22.62 -3.14
C VAL A 42 3.34 -22.81 -2.62
N VAL A 43 2.33 -22.75 -3.48
CA VAL A 43 0.93 -22.96 -3.10
C VAL A 43 0.72 -24.34 -2.49
N ASP A 44 1.33 -25.39 -3.04
CA ASP A 44 1.18 -26.76 -2.55
C ASP A 44 1.81 -26.96 -1.16
N SER A 45 2.94 -26.26 -0.89
CA SER A 45 3.61 -26.29 0.43
C SER A 45 2.83 -25.61 1.56
N VAL A 46 1.88 -24.73 1.24
CA VAL A 46 1.05 -24.04 2.23
C VAL A 46 -0.20 -24.87 2.54
N SER A 47 -0.60 -24.93 3.82
CA SER A 47 -1.83 -25.63 4.18
C SER A 47 -3.07 -24.95 3.57
N GLU A 48 -4.13 -25.73 3.31
CA GLU A 48 -5.37 -25.16 2.77
C GLU A 48 -6.00 -24.15 3.74
N GLN A 49 -5.92 -24.42 5.04
CA GLN A 49 -6.40 -23.52 6.08
C GLN A 49 -5.66 -22.18 6.06
N ASP A 50 -4.34 -22.19 5.90
CA ASP A 50 -3.54 -20.97 5.84
C ASP A 50 -3.79 -20.19 4.54
N LEU A 51 -4.02 -20.86 3.42
CA LEU A 51 -4.43 -20.21 2.17
C LEU A 51 -5.78 -19.51 2.33
N LYS A 52 -6.73 -20.16 3.02
CA LYS A 52 -8.05 -19.57 3.31
C LYS A 52 -7.93 -18.34 4.21
N LEU A 53 -7.09 -18.40 5.25
CA LEU A 53 -6.84 -17.25 6.13
C LEU A 53 -6.17 -16.10 5.36
N GLN A 54 -5.17 -16.39 4.52
CA GLN A 54 -4.52 -15.39 3.67
C GLN A 54 -5.50 -14.73 2.71
N TYR A 55 -6.40 -15.50 2.09
CA TYR A 55 -7.47 -14.96 1.25
C TYR A 55 -8.40 -14.01 2.01
N ILE A 56 -8.86 -14.40 3.21
CA ILE A 56 -9.74 -13.56 4.04
C ILE A 56 -9.03 -12.26 4.43
N SER A 57 -7.78 -12.34 4.88
CA SER A 57 -6.99 -11.18 5.26
C SER A 57 -6.77 -10.23 4.08
N LEU A 58 -6.44 -10.76 2.90
CA LEU A 58 -6.26 -9.95 1.70
C LEU A 58 -7.57 -9.28 1.27
N ARG A 59 -8.69 -10.01 1.31
CA ARG A 59 -10.01 -9.46 0.99
C ARG A 59 -10.38 -8.33 1.96
N ASP A 60 -10.13 -8.51 3.24
CA ASP A 60 -10.41 -7.50 4.26
C ASP A 60 -9.52 -6.25 4.09
N LEU A 61 -8.27 -6.43 3.65
CA LEU A 61 -7.36 -5.34 3.27
C LEU A 61 -7.84 -4.58 2.04
N VAL A 62 -8.18 -5.29 0.95
CA VAL A 62 -8.66 -4.69 -0.31
C VAL A 62 -9.95 -3.89 -0.10
N ASN A 63 -10.82 -4.37 0.79
CA ASN A 63 -12.10 -3.72 1.09
C ASN A 63 -11.98 -2.58 2.13
N ASP A 64 -10.77 -2.20 2.56
CA ASP A 64 -10.56 -1.14 3.55
C ASP A 64 -11.41 -1.38 4.83
N LYS A 65 -11.65 -2.64 5.21
CA LYS A 65 -12.67 -3.04 6.21
C LYS A 65 -12.57 -2.27 7.54
N TYR A 66 -11.34 -1.94 7.95
CA TYR A 66 -11.05 -1.28 9.23
C TYR A 66 -10.84 0.23 9.13
N ARG A 67 -11.03 0.83 7.95
CA ARG A 67 -10.77 2.26 7.69
C ARG A 67 -11.45 3.21 8.68
N ASN A 68 -12.66 2.89 9.10
CA ASN A 68 -13.44 3.72 10.02
C ASN A 68 -13.45 3.18 11.46
N TYR A 69 -12.82 2.04 11.71
CA TYR A 69 -12.81 1.42 13.03
C TYR A 69 -11.89 2.19 13.99
N TYR A 70 -10.80 2.75 13.46
CA TYR A 70 -9.88 3.62 14.19
C TYR A 70 -9.81 4.99 13.49
N LYS A 71 -10.83 5.83 13.70
CA LYS A 71 -10.81 7.20 13.15
C LYS A 71 -9.60 7.95 13.69
N LEU A 72 -8.69 8.31 12.79
CA LEU A 72 -7.56 9.17 13.10
C LEU A 72 -8.04 10.62 13.14
N ASP A 73 -7.74 11.32 14.23
CA ASP A 73 -7.98 12.76 14.33
C ASP A 73 -7.02 13.51 13.39
N ASP A 74 -7.44 14.67 12.90
CA ASP A 74 -6.64 15.52 12.02
C ASP A 74 -5.30 15.91 12.67
N LYS A 75 -5.27 15.98 14.00
CA LYS A 75 -4.05 16.22 14.79
C LYS A 75 -3.00 15.12 14.66
N LEU A 76 -3.40 13.88 14.38
CA LEU A 76 -2.49 12.76 14.14
C LEU A 76 -2.05 12.69 12.68
N LEU A 77 -2.91 13.13 11.76
CA LEU A 77 -2.62 13.12 10.32
C LEU A 77 -1.77 14.31 9.88
N ARG A 78 -1.89 15.47 10.55
CA ARG A 78 -1.22 16.70 10.18
C ARG A 78 -0.43 17.30 11.35
N PRO A 79 0.89 17.53 11.20
CA PRO A 79 1.69 18.11 12.26
C PRO A 79 1.30 19.57 12.50
N LYS A 80 1.08 19.94 13.78
CA LYS A 80 0.78 21.33 14.16
C LYS A 80 1.97 22.28 13.97
N GLY A 81 3.21 21.78 14.09
CA GLY A 81 4.42 22.60 14.07
C GLY A 81 4.80 23.12 12.69
N ASN A 82 4.74 22.27 11.65
CA ASN A 82 5.05 22.66 10.27
C ASN A 82 4.14 21.91 9.27
N PRO A 83 2.88 22.36 9.12
CA PRO A 83 1.92 21.71 8.22
C PRO A 83 2.31 21.88 6.74
N GLN A 84 2.98 22.97 6.36
CA GLN A 84 3.43 23.21 4.98
C GLN A 84 4.47 22.18 4.52
N TYR A 85 5.44 21.85 5.37
CA TYR A 85 6.44 20.82 5.08
C TYR A 85 5.80 19.45 4.83
N TYR A 86 4.79 19.10 5.61
CA TYR A 86 4.02 17.87 5.43
C TYR A 86 3.29 17.83 4.08
N GLU A 87 2.59 18.92 3.71
CA GLU A 87 1.88 19.00 2.42
C GLU A 87 2.86 18.93 1.24
N ARG A 88 4.06 19.49 1.37
CA ARG A 88 5.12 19.37 0.36
C ARG A 88 5.59 17.92 0.18
N ILE A 89 5.89 17.21 1.27
CA ILE A 89 6.28 15.79 1.17
C ILE A 89 5.15 14.99 0.52
N LEU A 90 3.89 15.26 0.88
CA LEU A 90 2.75 14.59 0.28
C LEU A 90 2.60 14.89 -1.21
N SER A 91 2.79 16.13 -1.65
CA SER A 91 2.67 16.51 -3.07
C SER A 91 3.79 15.88 -3.91
N GLU A 92 5.01 15.81 -3.37
CA GLU A 92 6.12 15.09 -3.98
C GLU A 92 5.84 13.59 -4.12
N ILE A 93 5.34 12.94 -3.07
CA ILE A 93 4.97 11.51 -3.08
C ILE A 93 3.84 11.24 -4.08
N LYS A 94 2.90 12.17 -4.24
CA LYS A 94 1.80 12.05 -5.22
C LYS A 94 2.23 12.37 -6.65
N GLY A 95 3.40 12.97 -6.84
CA GLY A 95 3.87 13.44 -8.16
C GLY A 95 3.18 14.71 -8.65
N GLU A 96 2.50 15.44 -7.77
CA GLU A 96 1.69 16.63 -8.09
C GLU A 96 2.52 17.92 -8.19
N GLY A 97 3.76 17.93 -7.70
CA GLY A 97 4.66 19.06 -7.86
C GLY A 97 6.06 18.77 -7.34
N LYS A 98 7.08 18.94 -8.21
CA LYS A 98 8.45 19.10 -7.74
C LYS A 98 8.62 20.57 -7.38
N GLU A 99 8.83 20.89 -6.11
CA GLU A 99 9.24 22.25 -5.77
C GLU A 99 10.51 22.60 -6.58
N THR A 100 10.48 23.72 -7.30
CA THR A 100 11.67 24.28 -7.91
C THR A 100 12.66 24.63 -6.80
N TRP A 101 13.95 24.34 -6.97
CA TRP A 101 15.02 24.57 -5.97
C TRP A 101 14.98 25.96 -5.28
N VAL A 102 14.46 26.97 -5.98
CA VAL A 102 14.25 28.33 -5.46
C VAL A 102 13.19 28.40 -4.36
N SER A 103 12.09 27.64 -4.48
CA SER A 103 11.02 27.57 -3.47
C SER A 103 11.55 26.97 -2.16
N ALA A 104 12.28 25.86 -2.27
CA ALA A 104 12.90 25.19 -1.13
C ALA A 104 13.88 26.10 -0.37
N MET A 105 14.69 26.88 -1.08
CA MET A 105 15.58 27.87 -0.46
C MET A 105 14.81 29.01 0.23
N ARG A 106 13.73 29.51 -0.39
CA ARG A 106 12.89 30.55 0.21
C ARG A 106 12.23 30.07 1.49
N THR A 107 11.70 28.84 1.52
CA THR A 107 11.06 28.28 2.72
C THR A 107 12.03 28.10 3.87
N VAL A 108 13.29 27.70 3.63
CA VAL A 108 14.30 27.58 4.69
C VAL A 108 14.69 28.95 5.25
N ILE A 109 14.81 29.97 4.39
CA ILE A 109 15.24 31.32 4.79
C ILE A 109 14.10 32.10 5.46
N PHE A 110 12.86 31.95 5.00
CA PHE A 110 11.73 32.77 5.45
C PHE A 110 10.72 32.02 6.33
N GLY A 111 10.90 30.71 6.54
CA GLY A 111 9.97 29.87 7.32
C GLY A 111 8.58 29.72 6.69
N LYS A 112 8.41 30.13 5.42
CA LYS A 112 7.21 30.03 4.60
C LYS A 112 7.63 29.77 3.15
#